data_AF-A0A392TVG8-F1
#
_entry.id   AF-A0A392TVG8-F1
#
_cell.length_a   1.000
_cell.length_b   1.000
_cell.length_c   1.000
_cell.angle_alpha   90.00
_cell.angle_beta   90.00
_cell.angle_gamma   90.00
#
_symmetry.space_group_name_H-M   'P 1'
#
loop_
_entity.id
_entity.type
_entity.pdbx_description
1 polymer ?
#
loop_
_entity_poly.entity_id
_entity_poly.type
_entity_poly.pdbx_seq_one_letter_code
_entity_poly.pdbx_strand_id
1 'polypeptide(L)' 'MLRLTNNFLEEVVENQNTDARLLKFKTLIEQDKRVDIEIDVNGVMRCRGRVCVSDVPELKKMILEEGHRSNLSIHPG' A
#
# COMPACT_ATOMS: atom_id res chain seq x y z
N MET A 1 7.68 -9.80 10.63
CA MET A 1 7.29 -8.65 9.79
C MET A 1 6.92 -9.21 8.42
N LEU A 2 5.73 -8.87 7.89
CA LEU A 2 5.38 -9.24 6.51
C LEU A 2 6.43 -8.67 5.58
N ARG A 3 7.11 -9.54 4.83
CA ARG A 3 8.16 -9.13 3.92
C ARG A 3 7.50 -8.96 2.56
N LEU A 4 6.96 -7.76 2.32
CA LEU A 4 6.40 -7.43 1.02
C LEU A 4 7.49 -7.65 -0.03
N THR A 5 7.19 -8.47 -1.03
CA THR A 5 8.09 -8.70 -2.16
C THR A 5 8.15 -7.43 -3.02
N ASN A 6 9.25 -7.22 -3.74
CA ASN A 6 9.35 -6.07 -4.67
C ASN A 6 8.20 -6.10 -5.69
N ASN A 7 7.83 -7.28 -6.20
CA ASN A 7 6.74 -7.45 -7.14
C ASN A 7 5.38 -6.96 -6.58
N PHE A 8 5.09 -7.24 -5.30
CA PHE A 8 3.85 -6.74 -4.68
C PHE A 8 3.87 -5.21 -4.55
N LEU A 9 5.01 -4.62 -4.18
CA LEU A 9 5.13 -3.17 -4.05
C LEU A 9 4.99 -2.46 -5.40
N GLU A 10 5.53 -3.04 -6.46
CA GLU A 10 5.34 -2.55 -7.83
C GLU A 10 3.85 -2.52 -8.21
N GLU A 11 3.13 -3.62 -7.99
CA GLU A 11 1.70 -3.70 -8.29
C GLU A 11 0.86 -2.71 -7.45
N VAL A 12 1.25 -2.51 -6.18
CA VAL A 12 0.64 -1.46 -5.34
C VAL A 12 0.87 -0.08 -5.94
N VAL A 13 2.09 0.27 -6.33
CA VAL A 13 2.40 1.59 -6.91
C VAL A 13 1.62 1.83 -8.20
N GLU A 14 1.51 0.82 -9.07
CA GLU A 14 0.70 0.92 -10.29
C GLU A 14 -0.77 1.21 -9.97
N ASN A 15 -1.35 0.48 -9.00
CA ASN A 15 -2.72 0.70 -8.56
C ASN A 15 -2.93 2.03 -7.83
N GLN A 16 -1.92 2.54 -7.12
CA GLN A 16 -1.98 3.86 -6.49
C GLN A 16 -2.05 4.98 -7.53
N ASN A 17 -1.40 4.80 -8.68
CA ASN A 17 -1.40 5.77 -9.77
C ASN A 17 -2.69 5.76 -10.61
N THR A 18 -3.55 4.73 -10.46
CA THR A 18 -4.85 4.64 -11.14
C THR A 18 -6.03 4.90 -10.21
N ASP A 19 -5.86 4.79 -8.90
CA ASP A 19 -6.91 5.07 -7.92
C ASP A 19 -7.20 6.57 -7.80
N ALA A 20 -8.42 6.97 -8.19
CA ALA A 20 -8.85 8.36 -8.20
C ALA A 20 -8.83 9.04 -6.82
N ARG A 21 -8.98 8.30 -5.71
CA ARG A 21 -8.89 8.86 -4.35
C ARG A 21 -7.43 9.09 -3.98
N LEU A 22 -6.54 8.18 -4.32
CA LEU A 22 -5.11 8.31 -4.05
C LEU A 22 -4.47 9.41 -4.91
N LEU A 23 -4.89 9.55 -6.17
CA LEU A 23 -4.48 10.68 -7.01
C LEU A 23 -4.89 12.04 -6.43
N LYS A 24 -6.08 12.15 -5.81
CA LYS A 24 -6.46 13.38 -5.09
C LYS A 24 -5.51 13.69 -3.94
N PHE A 25 -5.09 12.67 -3.18
CA PHE A 25 -4.11 12.87 -2.12
C PHE A 25 -2.74 13.27 -2.66
N LYS A 26 -2.30 12.70 -3.79
CA LYS A 26 -1.07 13.12 -4.48
C LYS A 26 -1.10 14.61 -4.82
N THR A 27 -2.21 15.10 -5.39
CA THR A 27 -2.40 16.54 -5.65
C THR A 27 -2.41 17.39 -4.38
N LEU A 28 -2.95 16.88 -3.27
CA LEU A 28 -2.93 17.59 -1.98
C LEU A 28 -1.49 17.71 -1.43
N ILE A 29 -0.67 16.66 -1.58
CA ILE A 29 0.74 16.67 -1.20
C ILE A 29 1.51 17.69 -2.05
N GLU A 30 1.29 17.71 -3.37
CA GLU A 30 1.90 18.70 -4.28
C GLU A 30 1.51 20.14 -3.96
N GLN A 31 0.33 20.35 -3.37
CA GLN A 31 -0.15 21.65 -2.88
C GLN A 31 0.37 22.01 -1.48
N ASP A 32 1.31 21.23 -0.92
CA ASP A 32 1.84 21.36 0.44
C ASP A 32 0.75 21.42 1.52
N LYS A 33 -0.39 20.77 1.27
CA LYS A 33 -1.44 20.64 2.28
C LYS A 33 -1.00 19.58 3.27
N ARG A 34 -1.05 19.93 4.56
CA ARG A 34 -0.78 19.00 5.66
C ARG A 34 -1.79 17.85 5.64
N VAL A 35 -1.39 16.74 5.06
CA VAL A 35 -2.08 15.44 5.11
C VAL A 35 -1.13 14.43 5.75
N ASP A 36 -1.69 13.41 6.41
CA ASP A 36 -0.91 12.34 7.04
C ASP A 36 -0.31 11.34 6.00
N ILE A 37 -0.10 11.80 4.77
CA ILE A 37 0.25 10.98 3.61
C ILE A 37 1.59 11.47 3.04
N GLU A 38 2.47 10.53 2.75
CA GLU A 38 3.79 10.75 2.19
C GLU A 38 4.03 9.77 1.04
N ILE A 39 4.96 10.11 0.14
CA ILE A 39 5.47 9.20 -0.89
C ILE A 39 6.91 8.87 -0.50
N ASP A 40 7.21 7.59 -0.31
CA ASP A 40 8.55 7.16 0.08
C ASP A 40 9.55 7.14 -1.09
N VAL A 41 10.81 6.80 -0.79
CA VAL A 41 11.90 6.75 -1.78
C VAL A 41 11.66 5.74 -2.92
N ASN A 42 10.76 4.78 -2.73
CA ASN A 42 10.38 3.78 -3.73
C ASN A 42 9.11 4.20 -4.50
N GLY A 43 8.61 5.41 -4.28
CA GLY A 43 7.38 5.90 -4.92
C GLY A 43 6.09 5.37 -4.28
N VAL A 44 6.18 4.68 -3.14
CA VAL A 44 5.00 4.10 -2.47
C VAL A 44 4.32 5.16 -1.61
N MET A 45 3.03 5.39 -1.85
CA MET A 45 2.20 6.22 -0.99
C MET A 45 1.94 5.54 0.35
N ARG A 46 2.22 6.24 1.44
CA ARG A 46 2.03 5.77 2.82
C ARG A 46 1.20 6.73 3.64
N CYS A 47 0.34 6.19 4.49
CA CYS A 47 -0.39 6.94 5.51
C CYS A 47 0.11 6.53 6.90
N ARG A 48 0.79 7.46 7.60
CA ARG A 48 1.42 7.22 8.90
C ARG A 48 2.33 5.97 8.90
N GLY A 49 3.21 5.88 7.89
CA GLY A 49 4.14 4.75 7.69
C GLY A 49 3.52 3.46 7.11
N ARG A 50 2.20 3.38 6.95
CA ARG A 50 1.51 2.20 6.38
C ARG A 50 1.25 2.39 4.90
N VAL A 51 1.49 1.34 4.11
CA VAL A 51 1.24 1.35 2.66
C VAL A 51 -0.25 1.59 2.37
N CYS A 52 -0.56 2.58 1.53
CA CYS A 52 -1.91 2.79 1.02
C CYS A 52 -2.20 1.74 -0.06
N VAL A 53 -3.29 0.98 0.07
CA VAL A 53 -3.67 -0.05 -0.89
C VAL A 53 -5.03 0.31 -1.47
N SER A 54 -5.14 0.33 -2.79
CA SER A 54 -6.40 0.56 -3.50
C SER A 54 -7.42 -0.54 -3.16
N ASP A 55 -8.71 -0.24 -3.26
CA ASP A 55 -9.78 -1.20 -2.94
C ASP A 55 -10.01 -2.21 -4.07
N VAL A 56 -8.97 -2.98 -4.38
CA VAL A 56 -8.90 -3.94 -5.49
C VAL A 56 -8.81 -5.35 -4.89
N PRO A 57 -9.74 -6.27 -5.22
CA PRO A 57 -9.77 -7.63 -4.67
C PRO A 57 -8.45 -8.39 -4.81
N GLU A 58 -7.75 -8.20 -5.93
CA GLU A 58 -6.48 -8.83 -6.27
C GLU A 58 -5.38 -8.45 -5.27
N LEU A 59 -5.25 -7.15 -4.96
CA LEU A 59 -4.29 -6.65 -3.97
C LEU A 59 -4.58 -7.21 -2.58
N LYS A 60 -5.86 -7.28 -2.18
CA LYS A 60 -6.26 -7.86 -0.89
C LYS A 60 -5.90 -9.33 -0.81
N LYS A 61 -6.14 -10.09 -1.89
CA LYS A 61 -5.78 -11.49 -1.98
C LYS A 61 -4.28 -11.69 -1.81
N MET A 62 -3.46 -10.91 -2.51
CA MET A 62 -2.00 -11.00 -2.37
C MET A 62 -1.52 -10.69 -0.94
N ILE A 63 -2.10 -9.69 -0.27
CA ILE A 63 -1.76 -9.38 1.13
C ILE A 63 -2.08 -10.57 2.04
N LEU A 64 -3.23 -11.21 1.85
CA LEU A 64 -3.64 -12.37 2.64
C LEU A 64 -2.75 -13.58 2.37
N GLU A 65 -2.40 -13.83 1.11
CA GLU A 65 -1.48 -14.91 0.73
C GLU A 65 -0.07 -14.71 1.29
N GLU A 66 0.46 -13.50 1.21
CA GLU A 66 1.75 -13.14 1.84
C GLU A 66 1.66 -13.27 3.36
N GLY A 67 0.52 -12.87 3.94
CA GLY A 67 0.14 -13.12 5.33
C GLY A 67 0.32 -14.56 5.75
N HIS A 68 -0.33 -15.46 5.01
CA HIS A 68 -0.31 -16.90 5.24
C HIS A 68 1.08 -17.53 5.02
N ARG A 69 1.85 -17.06 4.03
CA ARG A 69 3.23 -17.53 3.78
C ARG A 69 4.21 -17.09 4.86
N SER A 70 3.96 -15.95 5.48
CA SER A 70 4.82 -15.44 6.54
C SER A 70 4.67 -16.25 7.83
N ASN A 71 5.72 -16.30 8.66
CA ASN A 71 5.68 -16.89 10.01
C ASN A 71 4.78 -16.12 11.00
N LEU A 72 3.89 -15.24 10.50
CA LEU A 72 2.89 -14.51 11.28
C LEU A 72 1.52 -15.19 11.24
N SER A 73 1.41 -16.37 10.61
CA SER A 73 0.19 -17.17 10.71
C SER A 73 0.00 -17.64 12.15
N ILE A 74 -0.94 -16.99 12.84
CA ILE A 74 -1.42 -17.41 14.16
C ILE A 74 -2.81 -17.98 13.91
N HIS A 75 -2.94 -19.30 14.04
CA HIS A 75 -4.23 -19.98 14.04
C HIS A 75 -4.60 -20.25 15.51
N PRO A 76 -5.48 -19.44 16.14
CA PRO A 76 -5.98 -19.70 17.49
C PRO A 76 -7.08 -20.78 17.44
N GLY A 77 -6.80 -21.90 16.78
CA GLY A 77 -7.66 -23.08 16.72
C GLY A 77 -7.21 -24.13 17.71
#